data_AF-A0A3D5D8Z0-F1
#
_entry.id   AF-A0A3D5D8Z0-F1
#
_cell.length_a   1.000
_cell.length_b   1.000
_cell.length_c   1.000
_cell.angle_alpha   90.00
_cell.angle_beta   90.00
_cell.angle_gamma   90.00
#
_symmetry.space_group_name_H-M   'P 1'
#
loop_
_entity.id
_entity.type
_entity.pdbx_description
1 polymer ?
#
loop_
_entity_poly.entity_id
_entity_poly.type
_entity_poly.pdbx_seq_one_letter_code
_entity_poly.pdbx_strand_id
1 'polypeptide(L)'
;GKLDGFKTTVKAMFLSPESIYRMEFGLGEVDEHGRRLLSPDELAHAVAYAMTDQGPDRNQFIRVAVEKGQLKTREDVARLVAQLLDEQLTTGQWTRKDLPRIQRFFDEYFGFHRAGTVFKDNDRRHAEDIEQWNTDMLIHDARMLIEHVLKKDKDVIAELLTTNQYFIAHPGDNEYAREHYEKRIAEVLDAGYVEAQVEKKREQIKRDFNYENMPEKAKRSLESARRNAELIASLYKGAQDKGMNRHPNFPWSPRGRGIADLLYIGPYNLPSNGSHSEQKWAWPIEQPLEMPKDQRAGLLTHPAWLAAYSLNEDNDPIHRGIWVYKRLLAGVLGDVPPDVEAAVPIDPHKTLRERMEPLRAERCWKCHRKMNPLGEPFEMFDDWGRFREVSYFDEDGKIYMRRDGQFERKLKEGRLTTRKINTTGEIAFSGEPKVDGKVKNAVEMMQRLGRSDRARQSFIR
;
A
#
# COMPACT_ATOMS: atom_id res chain seq x y z
N GLY A 1 -2.92 -48.53 -14.32
CA GLY A 1 -2.34 -48.00 -13.06
C GLY A 1 -1.07 -47.21 -13.30
N LYS A 2 0.11 -47.87 -13.33
CA LYS A 2 1.42 -47.20 -13.37
C LYS A 2 1.71 -46.41 -14.67
N LEU A 3 1.30 -46.92 -15.83
CA LEU A 3 1.53 -46.26 -17.12
C LEU A 3 0.67 -45.00 -17.31
N ASP A 4 -0.61 -45.04 -16.92
CA ASP A 4 -1.51 -43.88 -17.03
C ASP A 4 -1.16 -42.78 -16.03
N GLY A 5 -0.71 -43.16 -14.83
CA GLY A 5 -0.13 -42.23 -13.86
C GLY A 5 1.11 -41.53 -14.43
N PHE A 6 2.06 -42.31 -14.97
CA PHE A 6 3.28 -41.76 -15.60
C PHE A 6 2.96 -40.83 -16.79
N LYS A 7 2.04 -41.23 -17.68
CA LYS A 7 1.59 -40.39 -18.81
C LYS A 7 0.96 -39.08 -18.33
N THR A 8 0.17 -39.12 -17.26
CA THR A 8 -0.45 -37.93 -16.67
C THR A 8 0.61 -37.01 -16.06
N THR A 9 1.60 -37.55 -15.36
CA THR A 9 2.72 -36.77 -14.82
C THR A 9 3.54 -36.11 -15.93
N VAL A 10 3.90 -36.85 -16.99
CA VAL A 10 4.65 -36.30 -18.13
C VAL A 10 3.83 -35.23 -18.86
N LYS A 11 2.53 -35.44 -19.07
CA LYS A 11 1.64 -34.40 -19.63
C LYS A 11 1.60 -33.16 -18.75
N ALA A 12 1.53 -33.30 -17.43
CA ALA A 12 1.55 -32.15 -16.52
C ALA A 12 2.88 -31.36 -16.62
N MET A 13 4.01 -32.05 -16.77
CA MET A 13 5.30 -31.39 -17.03
C MET A 13 5.27 -30.67 -18.39
N PHE A 14 4.81 -31.30 -19.47
CA PHE A 14 4.66 -30.65 -20.78
C PHE A 14 3.50 -29.65 -20.89
N LEU A 15 2.73 -29.44 -19.83
CA LEU A 15 1.71 -28.38 -19.75
C LEU A 15 2.12 -27.29 -18.76
N SER A 16 3.19 -27.49 -17.99
CA SER A 16 3.78 -26.46 -17.13
C SER A 16 4.62 -25.52 -18.01
N PRO A 17 4.24 -24.23 -18.10
CA PRO A 17 5.03 -23.24 -18.80
C PRO A 17 6.48 -23.19 -18.29
N GLU A 18 6.70 -23.40 -16.99
CA GLU A 18 8.01 -23.43 -16.34
C GLU A 18 8.87 -24.63 -16.79
N SER A 19 8.25 -25.71 -17.25
CA SER A 19 8.97 -26.88 -17.78
C SER A 19 9.26 -26.79 -19.27
N ILE A 20 8.45 -26.02 -20.02
CA ILE A 20 8.59 -25.86 -21.48
C ILE A 20 9.48 -24.66 -21.84
N TYR A 21 9.38 -23.56 -21.10
CA TYR A 21 10.00 -22.28 -21.46
C TYR A 21 11.22 -21.89 -20.61
N ARG A 22 11.61 -22.71 -19.63
CA ARG A 22 12.74 -22.41 -18.75
C ARG A 22 13.97 -23.22 -19.15
N MET A 23 14.72 -22.70 -20.12
CA MET A 23 16.04 -23.22 -20.47
C MET A 23 17.07 -22.59 -19.52
N GLU A 24 17.33 -23.27 -18.41
CA GLU A 24 18.36 -22.88 -17.42
C GLU A 24 19.42 -24.00 -17.31
N PHE A 25 19.90 -24.51 -18.46
CA PHE A 25 20.90 -25.57 -18.48
C PHE A 25 22.29 -25.03 -18.14
N GLY A 26 22.59 -23.82 -18.65
CA GLY A 26 23.87 -23.17 -18.49
C GLY A 26 24.98 -23.85 -19.29
N LEU A 27 25.74 -23.03 -20.04
CA LEU A 27 26.86 -23.49 -20.85
C LEU A 27 28.22 -23.11 -20.26
N GLY A 28 28.24 -22.41 -19.12
CA GLY A 28 29.46 -22.05 -18.41
C GLY A 28 30.07 -23.21 -17.61
N GLU A 29 31.28 -22.96 -17.10
CA GLU A 29 31.94 -23.84 -16.13
C GLU A 29 31.09 -24.00 -14.87
N VAL A 30 31.19 -25.19 -14.28
CA VAL A 30 30.51 -25.51 -13.03
C VAL A 30 31.29 -24.87 -11.88
N ASP A 31 30.63 -24.04 -11.09
CA ASP A 31 31.24 -23.47 -9.89
C ASP A 31 31.29 -24.47 -8.73
N GLU A 32 31.91 -24.08 -7.62
CA GLU A 32 32.07 -24.91 -6.42
C GLU A 32 30.75 -25.42 -5.80
N HIS A 33 29.61 -24.84 -6.19
CA HIS A 33 28.28 -25.21 -5.73
C HIS A 33 27.46 -25.97 -6.77
N GLY A 34 28.07 -26.39 -7.88
CA GLY A 34 27.37 -27.10 -8.95
C GLY A 34 26.56 -26.20 -9.89
N ARG A 35 26.71 -24.87 -9.79
CA ARG A 35 25.96 -23.90 -10.60
C ARG A 35 26.74 -23.58 -11.87
N ARG A 36 26.03 -23.27 -12.97
CA ARG A 36 26.63 -22.81 -14.22
C ARG A 36 26.13 -21.42 -14.55
N LEU A 37 26.97 -20.60 -15.16
CA LEU A 37 26.47 -19.37 -15.77
C LEU A 37 25.59 -19.76 -16.97
N LEU A 38 24.41 -19.15 -17.04
CA LEU A 38 23.51 -19.25 -18.18
C LEU A 38 24.23 -18.76 -19.45
N SER A 39 23.93 -19.39 -20.59
CA SER A 39 24.42 -18.90 -21.88
C SER A 39 23.86 -17.50 -22.18
N PRO A 40 24.47 -16.73 -23.11
CA PRO A 40 23.97 -15.39 -23.44
C PRO A 40 22.49 -15.37 -23.85
N ASP A 41 22.01 -16.40 -24.56
CA ASP A 41 20.62 -16.53 -24.98
C ASP A 41 19.68 -16.84 -23.80
N GLU A 42 20.07 -17.77 -22.94
CA GLU A 42 19.33 -18.09 -21.70
C GLU A 42 19.29 -16.88 -20.76
N LEU A 43 20.39 -16.13 -20.63
CA LEU A 43 20.44 -14.88 -19.85
C LEU A 43 19.50 -13.83 -20.43
N ALA A 44 19.46 -13.67 -21.76
CA ALA A 44 18.57 -12.71 -22.40
C ALA A 44 17.11 -13.00 -22.09
N HIS A 45 16.69 -14.27 -22.22
CA HIS A 45 15.32 -14.69 -21.90
C HIS A 45 15.01 -14.58 -20.41
N ALA A 46 15.93 -15.03 -19.53
CA ALA A 46 15.76 -14.96 -18.09
C ALA A 46 15.58 -13.52 -17.62
N VAL A 47 16.43 -12.60 -18.09
CA VAL A 47 16.33 -11.17 -17.76
C VAL A 47 15.07 -10.56 -18.36
N ALA A 48 14.73 -10.87 -19.61
CA ALA A 48 13.54 -10.35 -20.26
C ALA A 48 12.26 -10.71 -19.50
N TYR A 49 12.09 -11.97 -19.12
CA TYR A 49 10.88 -12.43 -18.41
C TYR A 49 10.88 -12.12 -16.91
N ALA A 50 12.05 -11.93 -16.29
CA ALA A 50 12.14 -11.45 -14.92
C ALA A 50 11.75 -9.96 -14.83
N MET A 51 12.20 -9.15 -15.77
CA MET A 51 12.05 -7.69 -15.73
C MET A 51 10.86 -7.19 -16.55
N THR A 52 10.32 -7.95 -17.50
CA THR A 52 9.27 -7.52 -18.43
C THR A 52 8.27 -8.64 -18.73
N ASP A 53 7.23 -8.33 -19.51
CA ASP A 53 6.24 -9.31 -19.99
C ASP A 53 6.51 -9.79 -21.42
N GLN A 54 7.68 -9.46 -21.98
CA GLN A 54 7.99 -9.67 -23.38
C GLN A 54 9.29 -10.44 -23.56
N GLY A 55 9.44 -11.06 -24.75
CA GLY A 55 10.67 -11.73 -25.14
C GLY A 55 11.84 -10.74 -25.34
N PRO A 56 13.08 -11.25 -25.38
CA PRO A 56 14.28 -10.41 -25.49
C PRO A 56 14.32 -9.56 -26.77
N ASP A 57 13.64 -9.99 -27.84
CA ASP A 57 13.51 -9.27 -29.12
C ASP A 57 12.67 -7.99 -29.05
N ARG A 58 11.86 -7.83 -28.00
CA ARG A 58 10.97 -6.67 -27.86
C ARG A 58 11.52 -5.54 -27.00
N ASN A 59 12.60 -5.77 -26.27
CA ASN A 59 13.27 -4.73 -25.49
C ASN A 59 14.59 -4.32 -26.14
N GLN A 60 14.79 -3.01 -26.36
CA GLN A 60 15.96 -2.48 -27.05
C GLN A 60 17.27 -2.75 -26.29
N PHE A 61 17.28 -2.67 -24.95
CA PHE A 61 18.48 -2.84 -24.15
C PHE A 61 18.95 -4.29 -24.19
N ILE A 62 18.01 -5.24 -24.11
CA ILE A 62 18.30 -6.67 -24.18
C ILE A 62 18.84 -7.04 -25.56
N ARG A 63 18.21 -6.56 -26.63
CA ARG A 63 18.70 -6.76 -28.00
C ARG A 63 20.13 -6.27 -28.20
N VAL A 64 20.41 -5.04 -27.78
CA VAL A 64 21.75 -4.45 -27.91
C VAL A 64 22.78 -5.25 -27.10
N ALA A 65 22.41 -5.72 -25.89
CA ALA A 65 23.30 -6.54 -25.08
C ALA A 65 23.63 -7.89 -25.76
N VAL A 66 22.65 -8.53 -26.39
CA VAL A 66 22.84 -9.76 -27.16
C VAL A 66 23.70 -9.50 -28.40
N GLU A 67 23.35 -8.51 -29.22
CA GLU A 67 24.05 -8.15 -30.47
C GLU A 67 25.53 -7.79 -30.22
N LYS A 68 25.83 -7.14 -29.08
CA LYS A 68 27.20 -6.78 -28.69
C LYS A 68 27.93 -7.87 -27.89
N GLY A 69 27.30 -9.01 -27.63
CA GLY A 69 27.88 -10.09 -26.84
C GLY A 69 28.17 -9.72 -25.38
N GLN A 70 27.38 -8.83 -24.80
CA GLN A 70 27.48 -8.27 -23.45
C GLN A 70 26.57 -9.01 -22.45
N LEU A 71 26.52 -10.33 -22.53
CA LEU A 71 25.79 -11.21 -21.60
C LEU A 71 26.67 -12.42 -21.27
N LYS A 72 27.89 -12.17 -20.81
CA LYS A 72 28.89 -13.22 -20.53
C LYS A 72 29.38 -13.20 -19.09
N THR A 73 29.17 -12.11 -18.38
CA THR A 73 29.70 -11.87 -17.03
C THR A 73 28.60 -11.41 -16.08
N ARG A 74 28.89 -11.39 -14.78
CA ARG A 74 27.93 -10.87 -13.79
C ARG A 74 27.76 -9.36 -13.94
N GLU A 75 28.84 -8.68 -14.30
CA GLU A 75 28.91 -7.24 -14.51
C GLU A 75 28.06 -6.81 -15.72
N ASP A 76 28.11 -7.62 -16.79
CA ASP A 76 27.26 -7.46 -17.97
C ASP A 76 25.77 -7.53 -17.63
N VAL A 77 25.36 -8.57 -16.89
CA VAL A 77 23.97 -8.76 -16.44
C VAL A 77 23.55 -7.63 -15.50
N ALA A 78 24.40 -7.24 -14.56
CA ALA A 78 24.11 -6.15 -13.63
C ALA A 78 23.86 -4.83 -14.37
N ARG A 79 24.68 -4.51 -15.39
CA ARG A 79 24.48 -3.32 -16.21
C ARG A 79 23.16 -3.35 -16.98
N LEU A 80 22.81 -4.49 -17.59
CA LEU A 80 21.54 -4.62 -18.30
C LEU A 80 20.34 -4.50 -17.36
N VAL A 81 20.38 -5.17 -16.20
CA VAL A 81 19.31 -5.10 -15.20
C VAL A 81 19.15 -3.66 -14.69
N ALA A 82 20.24 -2.93 -14.46
CA ALA A 82 20.18 -1.53 -14.06
C ALA A 82 19.49 -0.64 -15.12
N GLN A 83 19.79 -0.85 -16.41
CA GLN A 83 19.12 -0.13 -17.50
C GLN A 83 17.61 -0.45 -17.57
N LEU A 84 17.23 -1.71 -17.43
CA LEU A 84 15.83 -2.13 -17.42
C LEU A 84 15.07 -1.63 -16.20
N LEU A 85 15.74 -1.56 -15.04
CA LEU A 85 15.17 -1.00 -13.82
C LEU A 85 14.95 0.51 -13.98
N ASP A 86 15.94 1.25 -14.48
CA ASP A 86 15.82 2.69 -14.74
C ASP A 86 14.70 2.99 -15.75
N GLU A 87 14.61 2.22 -16.85
CA GLU A 87 13.50 2.31 -17.81
C GLU A 87 12.14 2.12 -17.12
N GLN A 88 12.02 1.12 -16.24
CA GLN A 88 10.76 0.86 -15.54
C GLN A 88 10.40 1.92 -14.50
N LEU A 89 11.40 2.49 -13.81
CA LEU A 89 11.21 3.54 -12.80
C LEU A 89 10.96 4.92 -13.40
N THR A 90 11.41 5.16 -14.65
CA THR A 90 11.26 6.45 -15.33
C THR A 90 10.05 6.49 -16.27
N THR A 91 9.64 5.34 -16.82
CA THR A 91 8.47 5.30 -17.70
C THR A 91 7.14 5.38 -16.94
N GLY A 92 7.16 5.18 -15.61
CA GLY A 92 5.99 5.11 -14.73
C GLY A 92 5.34 6.44 -14.47
N GLN A 93 4.34 6.83 -15.27
CA GLN A 93 3.38 7.83 -14.82
C GLN A 93 2.32 7.17 -13.94
N TRP A 94 1.87 7.85 -12.88
CA TRP A 94 0.79 7.38 -12.00
C TRP A 94 -0.52 7.07 -12.74
N THR A 95 -0.67 7.55 -13.99
CA THR A 95 -1.84 7.38 -14.86
C THR A 95 -1.79 6.11 -15.72
N ARG A 96 -0.65 5.39 -15.77
CA ARG A 96 -0.53 4.19 -16.61
C ARG A 96 -1.35 3.03 -16.06
N LYS A 97 -2.05 2.34 -16.96
CA LYS A 97 -2.87 1.15 -16.63
C LYS A 97 -2.03 -0.13 -16.54
N ASP A 98 -0.90 -0.16 -17.24
CA ASP A 98 0.09 -1.23 -17.26
C ASP A 98 1.22 -0.90 -16.28
N LEU A 99 1.09 -1.40 -15.05
CA LEU A 99 2.15 -1.27 -14.07
C LEU A 99 3.41 -1.99 -14.56
N PRO A 100 4.60 -1.38 -14.46
CA PRO A 100 5.86 -2.08 -14.65
C PRO A 100 5.93 -3.37 -13.85
N ARG A 101 6.66 -4.37 -14.36
CA ARG A 101 6.80 -5.68 -13.72
C ARG A 101 7.28 -5.57 -12.27
N ILE A 102 8.23 -4.65 -12.03
CA ILE A 102 8.77 -4.35 -10.70
C ILE A 102 7.68 -3.87 -9.74
N GLN A 103 6.78 -2.98 -10.16
CA GLN A 103 5.70 -2.51 -9.29
C GLN A 103 4.71 -3.64 -8.96
N ARG A 104 4.38 -4.50 -9.94
CA ARG A 104 3.51 -5.67 -9.69
C ARG A 104 4.14 -6.67 -8.75
N PHE A 105 5.46 -6.90 -8.86
CA PHE A 105 6.19 -7.73 -7.89
C PHE A 105 5.97 -7.23 -6.46
N PHE A 106 6.12 -5.92 -6.21
CA PHE A 106 5.91 -5.37 -4.88
C PHE A 106 4.44 -5.43 -4.44
N ASP A 107 3.48 -5.17 -5.33
CA ASP A 107 2.05 -5.32 -5.03
C ASP A 107 1.68 -6.75 -4.62
N GLU A 108 2.26 -7.75 -5.27
CA GLU A 108 2.06 -9.16 -4.95
C GLU A 108 2.79 -9.58 -3.69
N TYR A 109 4.05 -9.17 -3.54
CA TYR A 109 4.90 -9.49 -2.39
C TYR A 109 4.28 -8.97 -1.08
N PHE A 110 3.86 -7.70 -1.08
CA PHE A 110 3.18 -7.06 0.04
C PHE A 110 1.66 -7.31 0.05
N GLY A 111 1.10 -7.99 -0.95
CA GLY A 111 -0.30 -8.39 -0.96
C GLY A 111 -1.32 -7.24 -1.06
N PHE A 112 -0.93 -6.07 -1.58
CA PHE A 112 -1.76 -4.88 -1.64
C PHE A 112 -3.10 -5.07 -2.37
N HIS A 113 -3.13 -5.93 -3.39
CA HIS A 113 -4.34 -6.29 -4.13
C HIS A 113 -5.49 -6.79 -3.23
N ARG A 114 -5.18 -7.30 -2.03
CA ARG A 114 -6.18 -7.79 -1.08
C ARG A 114 -6.95 -6.66 -0.39
N ALA A 115 -6.35 -5.47 -0.22
CA ALA A 115 -6.92 -4.37 0.55
C ALA A 115 -8.34 -3.99 0.07
N GLY A 116 -8.56 -3.98 -1.25
CA GLY A 116 -9.87 -3.68 -1.87
C GLY A 116 -10.96 -4.74 -1.65
N THR A 117 -10.60 -5.90 -1.10
CA THR A 117 -11.52 -7.05 -0.94
C THR A 117 -11.92 -7.35 0.50
N VAL A 118 -11.27 -6.69 1.47
CA VAL A 118 -11.48 -6.94 2.90
C VAL A 118 -12.78 -6.31 3.41
N PHE A 119 -12.99 -5.02 3.13
CA PHE A 119 -14.15 -4.27 3.62
C PHE A 119 -15.22 -4.16 2.54
N LYS A 120 -16.35 -4.86 2.75
CA LYS A 120 -17.46 -4.92 1.77
C LYS A 120 -18.67 -4.07 2.15
N ASP A 121 -18.70 -3.56 3.38
CA ASP A 121 -19.83 -2.83 3.94
C ASP A 121 -19.62 -1.31 3.80
N ASN A 122 -20.51 -0.66 3.04
CA ASN A 122 -20.47 0.78 2.82
C ASN A 122 -21.05 1.60 3.99
N ASP A 123 -21.97 1.03 4.76
CA ASP A 123 -22.63 1.71 5.89
C ASP A 123 -21.64 1.84 7.04
N ARG A 124 -20.86 0.78 7.27
CA ARG A 124 -19.77 0.77 8.25
C ARG A 124 -18.81 1.94 8.06
N ARG A 125 -18.40 2.22 6.81
CA ARG A 125 -17.41 3.27 6.51
C ARG A 125 -17.82 4.64 7.07
N HIS A 126 -19.05 5.06 6.79
CA HIS A 126 -19.56 6.36 7.23
C HIS A 126 -19.67 6.41 8.76
N ALA A 127 -20.09 5.32 9.39
CA ALA A 127 -20.22 5.25 10.84
C ALA A 127 -18.87 5.24 11.58
N GLU A 128 -17.80 4.80 10.91
CA GLU A 128 -16.43 4.77 11.43
C GLU A 128 -15.60 6.02 11.11
N ASP A 129 -16.21 7.07 10.57
CA ASP A 129 -15.52 8.29 10.13
C ASP A 129 -14.49 8.02 9.01
N ILE A 130 -14.79 7.03 8.16
CA ILE A 130 -14.08 6.76 6.91
C ILE A 130 -14.93 7.36 5.78
N GLU A 131 -14.73 8.66 5.52
CA GLU A 131 -15.49 9.41 4.50
C GLU A 131 -15.38 8.77 3.12
N GLN A 132 -14.22 8.19 2.79
CA GLN A 132 -14.04 7.41 1.58
C GLN A 132 -13.05 6.25 1.81
N TRP A 133 -13.50 5.02 1.62
CA TRP A 133 -12.59 3.89 1.49
C TRP A 133 -12.11 3.77 0.05
N ASN A 134 -10.93 4.31 -0.24
CA ASN A 134 -10.32 4.31 -1.56
C ASN A 134 -8.98 3.56 -1.53
N THR A 135 -9.06 2.24 -1.70
CA THR A 135 -7.87 1.39 -1.64
C THR A 135 -6.91 1.63 -2.80
N ASP A 136 -7.42 2.01 -3.97
CA ASP A 136 -6.56 2.34 -5.11
C ASP A 136 -5.61 3.47 -4.77
N MET A 137 -6.07 4.44 -3.98
CA MET A 137 -5.25 5.55 -3.50
C MET A 137 -4.28 5.18 -2.40
N LEU A 138 -4.70 4.35 -1.44
CA LEU A 138 -3.77 3.82 -0.43
C LEU A 138 -2.65 2.98 -1.09
N ILE A 139 -2.99 2.19 -2.10
CA ILE A 139 -2.01 1.39 -2.83
C ILE A 139 -1.12 2.31 -3.68
N HIS A 140 -1.67 3.35 -4.28
CA HIS A 140 -0.89 4.36 -5.00
C HIS A 140 0.15 5.04 -4.09
N ASP A 141 -0.26 5.50 -2.91
CA ASP A 141 0.65 6.08 -1.90
C ASP A 141 1.80 5.12 -1.54
N ALA A 142 1.49 3.83 -1.34
CA ALA A 142 2.49 2.80 -1.05
C ALA A 142 3.46 2.59 -2.23
N ARG A 143 2.96 2.61 -3.47
CA ARG A 143 3.78 2.50 -4.69
C ARG A 143 4.72 3.70 -4.84
N MET A 144 4.27 4.92 -4.52
CA MET A 144 5.14 6.10 -4.54
C MET A 144 6.28 5.98 -3.54
N LEU A 145 6.01 5.45 -2.34
CA LEU A 145 7.06 5.15 -1.37
C LEU A 145 8.05 4.11 -1.90
N ILE A 146 7.56 3.02 -2.50
CA ILE A 146 8.41 1.99 -3.12
C ILE A 146 9.30 2.62 -4.20
N GLU A 147 8.71 3.37 -5.12
CA GLU A 147 9.43 3.98 -6.23
C GLU A 147 10.51 4.96 -5.74
N HIS A 148 10.19 5.78 -4.74
CA HIS A 148 11.15 6.69 -4.11
C HIS A 148 12.34 5.94 -3.49
N VAL A 149 12.09 4.84 -2.78
CA VAL A 149 13.16 4.03 -2.18
C VAL A 149 14.00 3.36 -3.27
N LEU A 150 13.37 2.82 -4.32
CA LEU A 150 14.09 2.20 -5.43
C LEU A 150 14.93 3.20 -6.22
N LYS A 151 14.43 4.42 -6.47
CA LYS A 151 15.18 5.49 -7.14
C LYS A 151 16.42 5.94 -6.33
N LYS A 152 16.36 5.86 -5.00
CA LYS A 152 17.52 6.15 -4.14
C LYS A 152 18.57 5.03 -4.15
N ASP A 153 18.13 3.78 -4.34
CA ASP A 153 18.94 2.56 -4.37
C ASP A 153 19.96 2.45 -3.23
N LYS A 154 19.51 2.74 -2.00
CA LYS A 154 20.33 2.68 -0.78
C LYS A 154 19.56 1.99 0.32
N ASP A 155 20.13 0.90 0.84
CA ASP A 155 19.54 0.10 1.91
C ASP A 155 18.06 -0.22 1.67
N VAL A 156 17.69 -0.53 0.41
CA VAL A 156 16.31 -0.60 -0.09
C VAL A 156 15.38 -1.36 0.86
N ILE A 157 15.76 -2.57 1.28
CA ILE A 157 14.93 -3.40 2.17
C ILE A 157 14.78 -2.76 3.56
N ALA A 158 15.84 -2.15 4.10
CA ALA A 158 15.77 -1.46 5.37
C ALA A 158 14.84 -0.25 5.27
N GLU A 159 14.98 0.57 4.22
CA GLU A 159 14.13 1.75 4.01
C GLU A 159 12.66 1.36 3.83
N LEU A 160 12.35 0.35 3.00
CA LEU A 160 10.98 -0.16 2.80
C LEU A 160 10.33 -0.65 4.10
N LEU A 161 11.12 -1.10 5.08
CA LEU A 161 10.61 -1.59 6.36
C LEU A 161 10.61 -0.53 7.47
N THR A 162 11.50 0.46 7.42
CA THR A 162 11.81 1.30 8.59
C THR A 162 11.54 2.79 8.44
N THR A 163 11.40 3.28 7.21
CA THR A 163 11.26 4.72 6.97
C THR A 163 9.97 5.28 7.59
N ASN A 164 10.03 6.47 8.17
CA ASN A 164 8.83 7.21 8.59
C ASN A 164 8.40 8.25 7.53
N GLN A 165 8.96 8.18 6.33
CA GLN A 165 8.65 9.05 5.20
C GLN A 165 7.54 8.43 4.34
N TYR A 166 6.46 9.18 4.07
CA TYR A 166 5.28 8.69 3.32
C TYR A 166 4.89 9.66 2.21
N PHE A 167 4.30 9.12 1.16
CA PHE A 167 3.54 9.91 0.18
C PHE A 167 2.06 9.79 0.52
N ILE A 168 1.34 10.91 0.55
CA ILE A 168 -0.10 10.96 0.84
C ILE A 168 -0.75 11.98 -0.09
N ALA A 169 -1.63 11.48 -0.95
CA ALA A 169 -2.39 12.27 -1.93
C ALA A 169 -1.49 13.14 -2.82
N HIS A 170 -0.33 12.60 -3.19
CA HIS A 170 0.75 13.29 -3.89
C HIS A 170 1.02 12.64 -5.26
N PRO A 171 1.36 13.42 -6.30
CA PRO A 171 1.68 12.91 -7.63
C PRO A 171 3.03 12.18 -7.73
N GLY A 172 3.73 11.89 -6.64
CA GLY A 172 5.08 11.31 -6.64
C GLY A 172 6.23 12.20 -7.15
N ASP A 173 5.95 13.27 -7.90
CA ASP A 173 6.92 14.23 -8.43
C ASP A 173 6.75 15.61 -7.79
N ASN A 174 7.78 16.08 -7.09
CA ASN A 174 7.76 17.34 -6.35
C ASN A 174 7.82 18.58 -7.27
N GLU A 175 8.48 18.49 -8.41
CA GLU A 175 8.54 19.61 -9.37
C GLU A 175 7.16 19.80 -10.00
N TYR A 176 6.56 18.71 -10.49
CA TYR A 176 5.18 18.74 -10.98
C TYR A 176 4.19 19.19 -9.90
N ALA A 177 4.33 18.68 -8.66
CA ALA A 177 3.45 19.07 -7.56
C ALA A 177 3.50 20.58 -7.29
N ARG A 178 4.71 21.16 -7.26
CA ARG A 178 4.94 22.59 -7.06
C ARG A 178 4.35 23.42 -8.20
N GLU A 179 4.69 23.10 -9.45
CA GLU A 179 4.18 23.80 -10.62
C GLU A 179 2.65 23.76 -10.71
N HIS A 180 2.06 22.57 -10.47
CA HIS A 180 0.61 22.39 -10.50
C HIS A 180 -0.07 23.19 -9.39
N TYR A 181 0.49 23.17 -8.18
CA TYR A 181 -0.01 23.92 -7.04
C TYR A 181 0.02 25.43 -7.28
N GLU A 182 1.16 25.97 -7.74
CA GLU A 182 1.32 27.39 -8.05
C GLU A 182 0.34 27.83 -9.15
N LYS A 183 0.24 27.05 -10.22
CA LYS A 183 -0.72 27.30 -11.30
C LYS A 183 -2.17 27.28 -10.79
N ARG A 184 -2.51 26.32 -9.92
CA ARG A 184 -3.86 26.19 -9.39
C ARG A 184 -4.22 27.37 -8.49
N ILE A 185 -3.30 27.82 -7.65
CA ILE A 185 -3.49 29.00 -6.82
C ILE A 185 -3.67 30.25 -7.67
N ALA A 186 -2.80 30.47 -8.65
CA ALA A 186 -2.91 31.60 -9.57
C ALA A 186 -4.25 31.60 -10.31
N GLU A 187 -4.71 30.43 -10.78
CA GLU A 187 -6.01 30.28 -11.44
C GLU A 187 -7.18 30.63 -10.50
N VAL A 188 -7.20 30.09 -9.28
CA VAL A 188 -8.35 30.20 -8.37
C VAL A 188 -8.47 31.58 -7.73
N LEU A 189 -7.35 32.24 -7.50
CA LEU A 189 -7.32 33.58 -6.89
C LEU A 189 -7.36 34.72 -7.91
N ASP A 190 -7.32 34.41 -9.20
CA ASP A 190 -7.52 35.41 -10.25
C ASP A 190 -8.92 36.04 -10.16
N ALA A 191 -9.01 37.35 -10.38
CA ALA A 191 -10.27 38.08 -10.32
C ALA A 191 -11.31 37.60 -11.36
N GLY A 192 -10.85 37.02 -12.48
CA GLY A 192 -11.68 36.45 -13.52
C GLY A 192 -12.09 34.99 -13.28
N TYR A 193 -11.63 34.33 -12.21
CA TYR A 193 -11.88 32.90 -11.96
C TYR A 193 -13.36 32.54 -11.99
N VAL A 194 -14.19 33.28 -11.25
CA VAL A 194 -15.63 33.00 -11.13
C VAL A 194 -16.32 33.11 -12.50
N GLU A 195 -16.08 34.19 -13.24
CA GLU A 195 -16.64 34.37 -14.58
C GLU A 195 -16.15 33.31 -15.56
N ALA A 196 -14.87 32.93 -15.50
CA ALA A 196 -14.32 31.87 -16.33
C ALA A 196 -14.99 30.51 -16.07
N GLN A 197 -15.32 30.19 -14.81
CA GLN A 197 -16.06 28.95 -14.48
C GLN A 197 -17.52 29.02 -14.96
N VAL A 198 -18.18 30.18 -14.84
CA VAL A 198 -19.54 30.38 -15.36
C VAL A 198 -19.56 30.23 -16.87
N GLU A 199 -18.57 30.75 -17.59
CA GLU A 199 -18.50 30.63 -19.04
C GLU A 199 -18.17 29.20 -19.50
N LYS A 200 -17.25 28.51 -18.82
CA LYS A 200 -17.04 27.06 -19.02
C LYS A 200 -18.35 26.29 -18.87
N LYS A 201 -19.17 26.64 -17.86
CA LYS A 201 -20.47 26.01 -17.64
C LYS A 201 -21.47 26.37 -18.75
N ARG A 202 -21.47 27.62 -19.23
CA ARG A 202 -22.30 28.06 -20.36
C ARG A 202 -22.00 27.27 -21.62
N GLU A 203 -20.72 27.10 -21.96
CA GLU A 203 -20.28 26.30 -23.10
C GLU A 203 -20.58 24.81 -22.92
N GLN A 204 -20.58 24.29 -21.69
CA GLN A 204 -21.05 22.93 -21.41
C GLN A 204 -22.56 22.79 -21.68
N ILE A 205 -23.36 23.75 -21.20
CA ILE A 205 -24.83 23.76 -21.37
C ILE A 205 -25.20 23.81 -22.86
N LYS A 206 -24.52 24.65 -23.67
CA LYS A 206 -24.76 24.74 -25.12
C LYS A 206 -24.59 23.41 -25.85
N ARG A 207 -23.69 22.55 -25.36
CA ARG A 207 -23.34 21.26 -25.97
C ARG A 207 -24.12 20.08 -25.39
N ASP A 208 -24.88 20.29 -24.32
CA ASP A 208 -25.59 19.23 -23.59
C ASP A 208 -27.08 19.26 -23.94
N PHE A 209 -27.54 18.25 -24.69
CA PHE A 209 -28.94 18.10 -25.12
C PHE A 209 -29.93 18.09 -23.94
N ASN A 210 -29.49 17.75 -22.73
CA ASN A 210 -30.35 17.79 -21.53
C ASN A 210 -30.80 19.20 -21.11
N TYR A 211 -30.28 20.24 -21.76
CA TYR A 211 -30.66 21.64 -21.55
C TYR A 211 -31.46 22.23 -22.72
N GLU A 212 -31.70 21.46 -23.78
CA GLU A 212 -32.50 21.90 -24.93
C GLU A 212 -33.91 22.28 -24.49
N ASN A 213 -34.37 23.47 -24.89
CA ASN A 213 -35.66 24.06 -24.48
C ASN A 213 -35.89 24.18 -22.96
N MET A 214 -34.82 24.20 -22.15
CA MET A 214 -34.90 24.24 -20.68
C MET A 214 -34.20 25.49 -20.07
N PRO A 215 -34.67 26.72 -20.35
CA PRO A 215 -33.98 27.96 -19.97
C PRO A 215 -33.81 28.13 -18.44
N GLU A 216 -34.83 27.77 -17.65
CA GLU A 216 -34.76 27.85 -16.19
C GLU A 216 -33.78 26.84 -15.57
N LYS A 217 -33.60 25.68 -16.21
CA LYS A 217 -32.58 24.70 -15.80
C LYS A 217 -31.18 25.23 -16.11
N ALA A 218 -31.00 25.83 -17.29
CA ALA A 218 -29.73 26.46 -17.67
C ALA A 218 -29.35 27.59 -16.72
N LYS A 219 -30.29 28.50 -16.41
CA LYS A 219 -30.07 29.61 -15.47
C LYS A 219 -29.64 29.12 -14.09
N ARG A 220 -30.38 28.18 -13.49
CA ARG A 220 -30.03 27.59 -12.18
C ARG A 220 -28.64 26.92 -12.19
N SER A 221 -28.29 26.28 -13.30
CA SER A 221 -26.98 25.61 -13.48
C SER A 221 -25.82 26.61 -13.54
N LEU A 222 -26.01 27.76 -14.19
CA LEU A 222 -25.04 28.87 -14.20
C LEU A 222 -24.89 29.53 -12.82
N GLU A 223 -26.01 29.79 -12.12
CA GLU A 223 -25.99 30.33 -10.75
C GLU A 223 -25.28 29.37 -9.78
N SER A 224 -25.52 28.06 -9.91
CA SER A 224 -24.84 27.04 -9.12
C SER A 224 -23.33 27.01 -9.40
N ALA A 225 -22.91 27.12 -10.67
CA ALA A 225 -21.50 27.19 -11.04
C ALA A 225 -20.81 28.43 -10.46
N ARG A 226 -21.49 29.59 -10.48
CA ARG A 226 -21.00 30.83 -9.84
C ARG A 226 -20.78 30.63 -8.35
N ARG A 227 -21.81 30.20 -7.60
CA ARG A 227 -21.71 29.97 -6.15
C ARG A 227 -20.61 28.98 -5.79
N ASN A 228 -20.46 27.92 -6.60
CA ASN A 228 -19.40 26.93 -6.42
C ASN A 228 -18.01 27.54 -6.62
N ALA A 229 -17.81 28.36 -7.66
CA ALA A 229 -16.53 29.01 -7.91
C ALA A 229 -16.19 30.04 -6.81
N GLU A 230 -17.17 30.82 -6.36
CA GLU A 230 -17.01 31.76 -5.25
C GLU A 230 -16.60 31.05 -3.95
N LEU A 231 -17.24 29.91 -3.63
CA LEU A 231 -16.88 29.08 -2.49
C LEU A 231 -15.46 28.51 -2.61
N ILE A 232 -15.08 28.00 -3.78
CA ILE A 232 -13.72 27.48 -3.98
C ILE A 232 -12.69 28.61 -3.78
N ALA A 233 -12.91 29.78 -4.37
CA ALA A 233 -12.01 30.93 -4.21
C ALA A 233 -11.89 31.36 -2.75
N SER A 234 -13.02 31.42 -2.01
CA SER A 234 -13.00 31.77 -0.59
C SER A 234 -12.26 30.73 0.26
N LEU A 235 -12.38 29.44 -0.04
CA LEU A 235 -11.66 28.37 0.64
C LEU A 235 -10.15 28.41 0.39
N TYR A 236 -9.71 28.71 -0.84
CA TYR A 236 -8.29 28.89 -1.16
C TYR A 236 -7.72 30.12 -0.45
N LYS A 237 -8.43 31.24 -0.49
CA LYS A 237 -8.05 32.46 0.22
C LYS A 237 -7.96 32.23 1.73
N GLY A 238 -8.98 31.61 2.32
CA GLY A 238 -9.02 31.30 3.75
C GLY A 238 -7.91 30.33 4.18
N ALA A 239 -7.47 29.42 3.30
CA ALA A 239 -6.31 28.57 3.57
C ALA A 239 -5.00 29.39 3.57
N GLN A 240 -4.81 30.28 2.58
CA GLN A 240 -3.65 31.18 2.53
C GLN A 240 -3.58 32.13 3.73
N ASP A 241 -4.71 32.71 4.14
CA ASP A 241 -4.79 33.59 5.31
C ASP A 241 -4.37 32.86 6.60
N LYS A 242 -4.59 31.55 6.66
CA LYS A 242 -4.17 30.67 7.77
C LYS A 242 -2.75 30.10 7.59
N GLY A 243 -2.03 30.47 6.53
CA GLY A 243 -0.71 29.92 6.22
C GLY A 243 -0.72 28.43 5.87
N MET A 244 -1.86 27.90 5.40
CA MET A 244 -2.02 26.49 5.04
C MET A 244 -2.07 26.31 3.53
N ASN A 245 -1.39 25.27 3.06
CA ASN A 245 -1.53 24.82 1.69
C ASN A 245 -2.79 23.94 1.55
N ARG A 246 -3.75 24.38 0.73
CA ARG A 246 -4.91 23.57 0.35
C ARG A 246 -4.52 22.59 -0.76
N HIS A 247 -5.04 21.36 -0.71
CA HIS A 247 -4.78 20.38 -1.78
C HIS A 247 -5.24 20.91 -3.16
N PRO A 248 -4.39 20.84 -4.21
CA PRO A 248 -4.66 21.50 -5.48
C PRO A 248 -5.56 20.71 -6.44
N ASN A 249 -6.08 19.54 -6.05
CA ASN A 249 -6.91 18.65 -6.86
C ASN A 249 -6.19 18.12 -8.13
N PHE A 250 -5.24 17.21 -7.94
CA PHE A 250 -4.46 16.64 -9.04
C PHE A 250 -5.33 15.86 -10.06
N PRO A 251 -5.08 16.03 -11.37
CA PRO A 251 -5.77 15.29 -12.42
C PRO A 251 -5.19 13.88 -12.59
N TRP A 252 -5.95 12.85 -12.19
CA TRP A 252 -5.54 11.44 -12.29
C TRP A 252 -5.72 10.82 -13.68
N SER A 253 -6.55 11.43 -14.52
CA SER A 253 -6.59 11.12 -15.94
C SER A 253 -7.15 12.31 -16.72
N PRO A 254 -6.90 12.42 -18.04
CA PRO A 254 -7.42 13.51 -18.86
C PRO A 254 -8.96 13.62 -18.85
N ARG A 255 -9.66 12.53 -18.51
CA ARG A 255 -11.14 12.47 -18.39
C ARG A 255 -11.62 12.31 -16.94
N GLY A 256 -10.71 12.19 -15.98
CA GLY A 256 -11.02 11.95 -14.58
C GLY A 256 -11.41 13.26 -13.91
N ARG A 257 -12.37 13.19 -13.00
CA ARG A 257 -12.45 14.20 -11.95
C ARG A 257 -11.21 13.97 -11.08
N GLY A 258 -10.36 14.97 -10.93
CA GLY A 258 -9.20 14.86 -10.04
C GLY A 258 -9.61 14.45 -8.63
N ILE A 259 -8.65 14.08 -7.78
CA ILE A 259 -8.94 13.85 -6.36
C ILE A 259 -9.08 15.21 -5.72
N ALA A 260 -10.31 15.68 -5.69
CA ALA A 260 -10.64 17.00 -5.21
C ALA A 260 -10.66 17.07 -3.69
N ASP A 261 -10.53 15.93 -3.02
CA ASP A 261 -10.74 15.80 -1.60
C ASP A 261 -9.77 14.82 -0.94
N LEU A 262 -9.46 15.08 0.33
CA LEU A 262 -8.61 14.24 1.15
C LEU A 262 -9.45 13.25 1.96
N LEU A 263 -10.54 12.72 1.38
CA LEU A 263 -11.50 11.89 2.12
C LEU A 263 -10.91 10.54 2.53
N TYR A 264 -9.93 10.04 1.77
CA TYR A 264 -9.37 8.70 1.97
C TYR A 264 -8.24 8.63 3.00
N ILE A 265 -7.74 9.75 3.52
CA ILE A 265 -6.51 9.78 4.33
C ILE A 265 -6.73 9.47 5.82
N GLY A 266 -7.98 9.28 6.25
CA GLY A 266 -8.33 8.91 7.62
C GLY A 266 -7.54 7.72 8.20
N PRO A 267 -7.24 6.64 7.44
CA PRO A 267 -6.37 5.55 7.85
C PRO A 267 -4.95 5.94 8.26
N TYR A 268 -4.44 7.10 7.82
CA TYR A 268 -3.15 7.64 8.28
C TYR A 268 -3.26 8.40 9.61
N ASN A 269 -4.45 8.47 10.22
CA ASN A 269 -4.78 9.36 11.35
C ASN A 269 -4.68 10.84 10.99
N LEU A 270 -4.85 11.19 9.72
CA LEU A 270 -4.88 12.56 9.25
C LEU A 270 -6.32 13.06 9.10
N PRO A 271 -6.60 14.34 9.38
CA PRO A 271 -7.94 14.88 9.28
C PRO A 271 -8.36 15.00 7.82
N SER A 272 -9.36 14.23 7.41
CA SER A 272 -9.92 14.27 6.07
C SER A 272 -10.71 15.56 5.82
N ASN A 273 -10.77 16.01 4.56
CA ASN A 273 -11.60 17.15 4.19
C ASN A 273 -12.07 17.07 2.73
N GLY A 274 -13.33 17.46 2.53
CA GLY A 274 -13.96 17.56 1.21
C GLY A 274 -13.49 18.75 0.38
N SER A 275 -13.81 18.70 -0.91
CA SER A 275 -13.56 19.76 -1.89
C SER A 275 -14.28 21.07 -1.59
N HIS A 276 -15.38 21.02 -0.83
CA HIS A 276 -16.15 22.18 -0.35
C HIS A 276 -15.98 22.46 1.15
N SER A 277 -15.05 21.77 1.81
CA SER A 277 -14.77 21.95 3.22
C SER A 277 -13.53 22.82 3.43
N GLU A 278 -13.43 23.47 4.60
CA GLU A 278 -12.19 24.10 5.02
C GLU A 278 -11.05 23.08 5.12
N GLN A 279 -9.84 23.50 4.75
CA GLN A 279 -8.64 22.69 4.88
C GLN A 279 -8.30 22.54 6.37
N LYS A 280 -8.22 21.30 6.86
CA LYS A 280 -7.99 21.00 8.29
C LYS A 280 -6.50 20.91 8.66
N TRP A 281 -5.62 20.72 7.68
CA TRP A 281 -4.16 20.62 7.86
C TRP A 281 -3.41 21.16 6.65
N ALA A 282 -2.20 21.68 6.82
CA ALA A 282 -1.37 22.15 5.73
C ALA A 282 -0.86 20.97 4.89
N TRP A 283 -1.37 20.81 3.67
CA TRP A 283 -0.93 19.76 2.77
C TRP A 283 0.51 20.03 2.27
N PRO A 284 1.49 19.13 2.47
CA PRO A 284 2.87 19.34 2.04
C PRO A 284 2.99 19.30 0.51
N ILE A 285 3.51 20.38 -0.06
CA ILE A 285 3.78 20.50 -1.50
C ILE A 285 4.91 19.56 -1.90
N GLU A 286 5.95 19.45 -1.06
CA GLU A 286 7.06 18.53 -1.26
C GLU A 286 6.88 17.30 -0.37
N GLN A 287 7.04 16.13 -0.98
CA GLN A 287 6.93 14.84 -0.32
C GLN A 287 8.13 13.94 -0.71
N PRO A 288 8.48 12.93 0.11
CA PRO A 288 7.68 12.37 1.20
C PRO A 288 7.61 13.26 2.45
N LEU A 289 6.48 13.21 3.17
CA LEU A 289 6.33 13.83 4.47
C LEU A 289 6.74 12.89 5.60
N GLU A 290 7.17 13.43 6.73
CA GLU A 290 7.44 12.64 7.93
C GLU A 290 6.15 12.36 8.72
N MET A 291 5.85 11.08 8.93
CA MET A 291 4.85 10.63 9.89
C MET A 291 5.47 10.43 11.27
N PRO A 292 4.66 10.43 12.36
CA PRO A 292 5.19 10.24 13.72
C PRO A 292 6.01 8.95 13.85
N LYS A 293 7.26 9.09 14.30
CA LYS A 293 8.28 8.02 14.32
C LYS A 293 7.91 6.85 15.23
N ASP A 294 7.07 7.09 16.21
CA ASP A 294 6.53 6.10 17.14
C ASP A 294 5.27 5.39 16.61
N GLN A 295 4.69 5.88 15.51
CA GLN A 295 3.47 5.36 14.92
C GLN A 295 3.67 4.68 13.56
N ARG A 296 4.66 5.11 12.76
CA ARG A 296 4.85 4.64 11.39
C ARG A 296 6.31 4.28 11.10
N ALA A 297 6.48 3.14 10.43
CA ALA A 297 7.73 2.55 9.96
C ALA A 297 7.45 1.65 8.75
N GLY A 298 7.80 2.14 7.56
CA GLY A 298 7.76 1.43 6.29
C GLY A 298 6.39 0.88 5.88
N LEU A 299 6.43 -0.07 4.96
CA LEU A 299 5.26 -0.62 4.30
C LEU A 299 4.38 -1.47 5.21
N LEU A 300 4.95 -2.12 6.24
CA LEU A 300 4.18 -2.97 7.17
C LEU A 300 3.34 -2.17 8.18
N THR A 301 3.55 -0.86 8.25
CA THR A 301 2.69 0.07 9.00
C THR A 301 1.91 1.00 8.07
N HIS A 302 2.00 0.78 6.75
CA HIS A 302 1.24 1.52 5.75
C HIS A 302 -0.22 1.02 5.74
N PRO A 303 -1.24 1.90 5.67
CA PRO A 303 -2.64 1.48 5.70
C PRO A 303 -3.02 0.44 4.64
N ALA A 304 -2.47 0.55 3.43
CA ALA A 304 -2.65 -0.45 2.37
C ALA A 304 -2.27 -1.89 2.80
N TRP A 305 -1.13 -2.06 3.47
CA TRP A 305 -0.72 -3.38 3.99
C TRP A 305 -1.58 -3.79 5.19
N LEU A 306 -1.79 -2.87 6.14
CA LEU A 306 -2.55 -3.16 7.35
C LEU A 306 -3.96 -3.65 7.03
N ALA A 307 -4.63 -3.00 6.07
CA ALA A 307 -5.95 -3.41 5.59
C ALA A 307 -5.91 -4.73 4.81
N ALA A 308 -4.91 -4.97 3.96
CA ALA A 308 -4.75 -6.22 3.22
C ALA A 308 -4.60 -7.46 4.12
N TYR A 309 -4.08 -7.27 5.34
CA TYR A 309 -3.95 -8.29 6.39
C TYR A 309 -4.84 -7.98 7.60
N SER A 310 -6.08 -7.60 7.33
CA SER A 310 -7.18 -7.49 8.30
C SER A 310 -8.35 -8.42 7.92
N LEU A 311 -9.28 -8.59 8.84
CA LEU A 311 -10.60 -9.16 8.60
C LEU A 311 -11.62 -8.04 8.31
N ASN A 312 -12.83 -8.42 7.88
CA ASN A 312 -13.90 -7.45 7.61
C ASN A 312 -14.38 -6.69 8.85
N GLU A 313 -14.09 -7.18 10.07
CA GLU A 313 -14.56 -6.58 11.32
C GLU A 313 -13.47 -6.49 12.40
N ASP A 314 -12.23 -6.86 12.13
CA ASP A 314 -11.15 -6.72 13.10
C ASP A 314 -9.79 -6.76 12.42
N ASN A 315 -8.76 -6.30 13.13
CA ASN A 315 -7.41 -6.50 12.65
C ASN A 315 -7.04 -7.99 12.77
N ASP A 316 -5.98 -8.42 12.08
CA ASP A 316 -5.58 -9.82 12.07
C ASP A 316 -4.09 -10.01 12.43
N PRO A 317 -3.74 -9.99 13.73
CA PRO A 317 -2.38 -10.23 14.19
C PRO A 317 -1.82 -11.57 13.70
N ILE A 318 -2.64 -12.62 13.63
CA ILE A 318 -2.17 -13.95 13.22
C ILE A 318 -1.67 -13.91 11.78
N HIS A 319 -2.47 -13.39 10.83
CA HIS A 319 -2.05 -13.31 9.43
C HIS A 319 -0.93 -12.28 9.18
N ARG A 320 -0.91 -11.17 9.93
CA ARG A 320 0.21 -10.21 9.91
C ARG A 320 1.52 -10.89 10.36
N GLY A 321 1.47 -11.68 11.44
CA GLY A 321 2.60 -12.45 11.95
C GLY A 321 3.04 -13.58 11.02
N ILE A 322 2.10 -14.29 10.39
CA ILE A 322 2.39 -15.29 9.34
C ILE A 322 3.15 -14.63 8.18
N TRP A 323 2.73 -13.43 7.76
CA TRP A 323 3.42 -12.71 6.70
C TRP A 323 4.86 -12.40 7.09
N VAL A 324 5.10 -11.82 8.29
CA VAL A 324 6.47 -11.53 8.77
C VAL A 324 7.32 -12.80 8.83
N TYR A 325 6.78 -13.88 9.41
CA TYR A 325 7.52 -15.14 9.54
C TYR A 325 7.87 -15.76 8.18
N LYS A 326 6.92 -15.80 7.24
CA LYS A 326 7.13 -16.41 5.92
C LYS A 326 7.96 -15.53 4.99
N ARG A 327 7.71 -14.22 4.96
CA ARG A 327 8.27 -13.29 3.97
C ARG A 327 9.56 -12.63 4.41
N LEU A 328 9.74 -12.34 5.71
CA LEU A 328 10.98 -11.76 6.23
C LEU A 328 11.91 -12.80 6.85
N LEU A 329 11.39 -13.78 7.58
CA LEU A 329 12.25 -14.77 8.25
C LEU A 329 12.51 -16.02 7.40
N ALA A 330 11.95 -16.09 6.18
CA ALA A 330 11.94 -17.27 5.32
C ALA A 330 11.54 -18.55 6.07
N GLY A 331 10.59 -18.41 7.00
CA GLY A 331 10.09 -19.48 7.83
C GLY A 331 9.04 -20.32 7.12
N VAL A 332 9.02 -21.62 7.41
CA VAL A 332 7.98 -22.54 6.92
C VAL A 332 6.99 -22.83 8.04
N LEU A 333 5.69 -22.70 7.72
CA LEU A 333 4.58 -23.11 8.57
C LEU A 333 3.92 -24.34 7.93
N GLY A 334 3.65 -25.36 8.74
CA GLY A 334 2.84 -26.49 8.32
C GLY A 334 1.37 -26.11 8.21
N ASP A 335 0.59 -27.01 7.62
CA ASP A 335 -0.85 -26.84 7.50
C ASP A 335 -1.54 -26.86 8.86
N VAL A 336 -2.72 -26.24 8.92
CA VAL A 336 -3.58 -26.29 10.10
C VAL A 336 -3.97 -27.75 10.33
N PRO A 337 -3.81 -28.29 11.56
CA PRO A 337 -4.25 -29.65 11.86
C PRO A 337 -5.73 -29.84 11.52
N PRO A 338 -6.11 -30.93 10.83
CA PRO A 338 -7.48 -31.11 10.33
C PRO A 338 -8.53 -31.25 11.44
N ASP A 339 -8.10 -31.54 12.66
CA ASP A 339 -8.94 -31.75 13.84
C ASP A 339 -9.05 -30.51 14.75
N VAL A 340 -8.60 -29.34 14.27
CA VAL A 340 -8.64 -28.08 15.03
C VAL A 340 -9.54 -27.06 14.30
N GLU A 341 -10.51 -26.52 15.03
CA GLU A 341 -11.23 -25.32 14.60
C GLU A 341 -10.34 -24.10 14.83
N ALA A 342 -9.74 -23.58 13.76
CA ALA A 342 -8.82 -22.45 13.81
C ALA A 342 -9.55 -21.09 13.85
N ALA A 343 -10.35 -20.89 14.89
CA ALA A 343 -11.07 -19.64 15.13
C ALA A 343 -10.71 -19.05 16.52
N VAL A 344 -10.52 -17.73 16.57
CA VAL A 344 -10.38 -17.02 17.84
C VAL A 344 -11.77 -16.86 18.44
N PRO A 345 -12.01 -17.25 19.71
CA PRO A 345 -13.33 -17.11 20.34
C PRO A 345 -13.82 -15.67 20.33
N ILE A 346 -15.12 -15.46 20.12
CA ILE A 346 -15.75 -14.14 20.21
C ILE A 346 -16.13 -13.89 21.68
N ASP A 347 -15.61 -12.82 22.26
CA ASP A 347 -15.94 -12.35 23.61
C ASP A 347 -15.97 -10.81 23.58
N PRO A 348 -17.15 -10.18 23.69
CA PRO A 348 -17.25 -8.73 23.57
C PRO A 348 -16.58 -8.01 24.74
N HIS A 349 -16.26 -8.65 25.86
CA HIS A 349 -15.63 -8.00 27.01
C HIS A 349 -14.10 -8.05 26.98
N LYS A 350 -13.51 -8.64 25.93
CA LYS A 350 -12.08 -8.88 25.79
C LYS A 350 -11.49 -8.32 24.51
N THR A 351 -10.33 -7.69 24.63
CA THR A 351 -9.48 -7.29 23.51
C THR A 351 -9.10 -8.49 22.65
N LEU A 352 -8.74 -8.26 21.39
CA LEU A 352 -8.26 -9.34 20.53
C LEU A 352 -7.07 -10.06 21.16
N ARG A 353 -6.13 -9.31 21.77
CA ARG A 353 -5.02 -9.88 22.54
C ARG A 353 -5.49 -10.85 23.64
N GLU A 354 -6.48 -10.47 24.44
CA GLU A 354 -7.03 -11.33 25.50
C GLU A 354 -7.77 -12.54 24.93
N ARG A 355 -8.50 -12.38 23.80
CA ARG A 355 -9.19 -13.48 23.12
C ARG A 355 -8.22 -14.51 22.52
N MET A 356 -6.99 -14.11 22.21
CA MET A 356 -5.93 -15.00 21.72
C MET A 356 -5.19 -15.77 22.83
N GLU A 357 -5.44 -15.50 24.12
CA GLU A 357 -4.75 -16.18 25.23
C GLU A 357 -4.89 -17.71 25.22
N PRO A 358 -6.06 -18.30 24.89
CA PRO A 358 -6.18 -19.76 24.77
C PRO A 358 -5.22 -20.39 23.75
N LEU A 359 -4.73 -19.62 22.77
CA LEU A 359 -3.75 -20.09 21.78
C LEU A 359 -2.35 -20.31 22.39
N ARG A 360 -2.13 -19.89 23.65
CA ARG A 360 -0.92 -20.18 24.43
C ARG A 360 -0.92 -21.57 25.07
N ALA A 361 -2.02 -22.31 25.01
CA ALA A 361 -2.06 -23.70 25.45
C ALA A 361 -1.03 -24.57 24.70
N GLU A 362 -0.47 -25.57 25.37
CA GLU A 362 0.68 -26.36 24.88
C GLU A 362 0.52 -26.85 23.43
N ARG A 363 -0.65 -27.40 23.11
CA ARG A 363 -0.97 -27.90 21.77
C ARG A 363 -0.92 -26.81 20.69
N CYS A 364 -1.59 -25.68 20.93
CA CYS A 364 -1.68 -24.57 19.97
C CYS A 364 -0.34 -23.82 19.85
N TRP A 365 0.39 -23.70 20.97
CA TRP A 365 1.63 -22.96 21.02
C TRP A 365 2.77 -23.59 20.21
N LYS A 366 2.69 -24.88 19.86
CA LYS A 366 3.62 -25.54 18.91
C LYS A 366 3.75 -24.76 17.60
N CYS A 367 2.64 -24.22 17.11
CA CYS A 367 2.57 -23.44 15.87
C CYS A 367 2.52 -21.93 16.16
N HIS A 368 1.64 -21.48 17.06
CA HIS A 368 1.40 -20.06 17.30
C HIS A 368 2.63 -19.29 17.80
N ARG A 369 3.56 -19.94 18.51
CA ARG A 369 4.82 -19.32 18.94
C ARG A 369 5.65 -18.71 17.82
N LYS A 370 5.45 -19.15 16.57
CA LYS A 370 6.18 -18.67 15.39
C LYS A 370 5.54 -17.44 14.76
N MET A 371 4.26 -17.18 15.00
CA MET A 371 3.50 -16.14 14.27
C MET A 371 2.88 -15.10 15.22
N ASN A 372 2.28 -15.52 16.33
CA ASN A 372 1.58 -14.60 17.22
C ASN A 372 2.52 -13.53 17.77
N PRO A 373 3.73 -13.83 18.29
CA PRO A 373 4.63 -12.79 18.79
C PRO A 373 5.13 -11.79 17.73
N LEU A 374 5.10 -12.17 16.44
CA LEU A 374 5.46 -11.30 15.31
C LEU A 374 4.26 -10.49 14.79
N GLY A 375 3.04 -10.92 15.10
CA GLY A 375 1.80 -10.29 14.65
C GLY A 375 1.17 -9.35 15.66
N GLU A 376 1.27 -9.73 16.92
CA GLU A 376 0.79 -9.01 18.10
C GLU A 376 1.32 -7.57 18.23
N PRO A 377 2.54 -7.22 17.79
CA PRO A 377 2.98 -5.83 17.77
C PRO A 377 2.13 -4.89 16.92
N PHE A 378 1.42 -5.41 15.91
CA PHE A 378 0.53 -4.64 15.06
C PHE A 378 -0.84 -4.33 15.69
N GLU A 379 -1.08 -4.75 16.94
CA GLU A 379 -2.29 -4.36 17.69
C GLU A 379 -2.40 -2.85 17.88
N MET A 380 -1.29 -2.12 17.74
CA MET A 380 -1.25 -0.65 17.69
C MET A 380 -1.98 -0.05 16.48
N PHE A 381 -2.47 -0.86 15.55
CA PHE A 381 -3.31 -0.45 14.44
C PHE A 381 -4.64 -1.19 14.44
N ASP A 382 -5.73 -0.48 14.13
CA ASP A 382 -7.01 -1.10 13.82
C ASP A 382 -7.00 -1.78 12.44
N ASP A 383 -8.18 -2.23 12.02
CA ASP A 383 -8.35 -2.95 10.76
C ASP A 383 -8.20 -2.05 9.53
N TRP A 384 -8.64 -0.78 9.62
CA TRP A 384 -8.42 0.24 8.58
C TRP A 384 -6.96 0.66 8.48
N GLY A 385 -6.16 0.44 9.53
CA GLY A 385 -4.75 0.82 9.60
C GLY A 385 -4.49 2.12 10.37
N ARG A 386 -5.50 2.64 11.10
CA ARG A 386 -5.35 3.77 12.02
C ARG A 386 -4.58 3.35 13.25
N PHE A 387 -3.60 4.15 13.62
CA PHE A 387 -2.89 4.04 14.89
C PHE A 387 -3.85 4.22 16.07
N ARG A 388 -3.65 3.42 17.12
CA ARG A 388 -4.43 3.44 18.37
C ARG A 388 -3.56 3.06 19.57
N GLU A 389 -3.81 3.70 20.70
CA GLU A 389 -3.14 3.40 21.98
C GLU A 389 -4.04 2.66 22.97
N VAL A 390 -5.35 2.80 22.80
CA VAL A 390 -6.36 2.28 23.73
C VAL A 390 -7.48 1.57 22.98
N SER A 391 -8.08 0.59 23.64
CA SER A 391 -9.38 0.03 23.31
C SER A 391 -10.45 0.69 24.17
N TYR A 392 -11.60 0.98 23.56
CA TYR A 392 -12.74 1.60 24.24
C TYR A 392 -13.76 0.54 24.63
N PHE A 393 -14.42 0.77 25.76
CA PHE A 393 -15.46 -0.09 26.30
C PHE A 393 -16.67 0.74 26.70
N ASP A 394 -17.87 0.22 26.46
CA ASP A 394 -19.12 0.86 26.87
C ASP A 394 -19.42 0.66 28.38
N GLU A 395 -20.60 1.10 28.80
CA GLU A 395 -21.07 1.03 30.19
C GLU A 395 -21.29 -0.41 30.68
N ASP A 396 -21.52 -1.36 29.76
CA ASP A 396 -21.61 -2.79 30.06
C ASP A 396 -20.22 -3.46 30.07
N GLY A 397 -19.16 -2.69 29.81
CA GLY A 397 -17.79 -3.20 29.69
C GLY A 397 -17.56 -4.03 28.43
N LYS A 398 -18.37 -3.85 27.38
CA LYS A 398 -18.15 -4.46 26.06
C LYS A 398 -17.27 -3.56 25.21
N ILE A 399 -16.42 -4.14 24.37
CA ILE A 399 -15.63 -3.42 23.38
C ILE A 399 -16.55 -2.58 22.52
N TYR A 400 -16.21 -1.32 22.43
CA TYR A 400 -16.97 -0.33 21.72
C TYR A 400 -16.12 0.27 20.62
N MET A 401 -16.37 -0.18 19.39
CA MET A 401 -15.71 0.34 18.20
C MET A 401 -16.45 1.60 17.71
N ARG A 402 -15.74 2.43 16.95
CA ARG A 402 -16.34 3.58 16.26
C ARG A 402 -17.21 3.08 15.11
N ARG A 403 -18.42 2.57 15.35
CA ARG A 403 -19.24 1.81 14.37
C ARG A 403 -20.66 2.28 14.16
N ASP A 404 -21.15 3.21 14.97
CA ASP A 404 -22.57 3.56 15.02
C ASP A 404 -22.81 5.07 14.94
N GLY A 405 -21.77 5.85 14.64
CA GLY A 405 -21.83 7.32 14.67
C GLY A 405 -22.07 7.92 16.07
N GLN A 406 -22.22 7.11 17.12
CA GLN A 406 -22.41 7.57 18.50
C GLN A 406 -21.10 7.60 19.28
N PHE A 407 -20.05 6.99 18.77
CA PHE A 407 -18.75 6.92 19.41
C PHE A 407 -18.26 8.27 19.92
N GLU A 408 -18.21 9.29 19.07
CA GLU A 408 -17.74 10.61 19.47
C GLU A 408 -18.61 11.27 20.53
N ARG A 409 -19.93 11.08 20.42
CA ARG A 409 -20.88 11.56 21.43
C ARG A 409 -20.63 10.87 22.77
N LYS A 410 -20.56 9.54 22.81
CA LYS A 410 -20.34 8.78 24.05
C LYS A 410 -18.97 9.06 24.66
N LEU A 411 -17.94 9.24 23.83
CA LEU A 411 -16.61 9.63 24.29
C LEU A 411 -16.66 11.00 24.97
N LYS A 412 -17.31 11.99 24.34
CA LYS A 412 -17.48 13.34 24.89
C LYS A 412 -18.33 13.36 26.17
N GLU A 413 -19.34 12.51 26.25
CA GLU A 413 -20.20 12.33 27.42
C GLU A 413 -19.51 11.55 28.57
N GLY A 414 -18.29 11.02 28.36
CA GLY A 414 -17.58 10.24 29.37
C GLY A 414 -18.17 8.85 29.61
N ARG A 415 -18.96 8.33 28.67
CA ARG A 415 -19.66 7.02 28.76
C ARG A 415 -18.84 5.86 28.21
N LEU A 416 -17.59 6.11 27.82
CA LEU A 416 -16.65 5.10 27.38
C LEU A 416 -15.49 5.03 28.38
N THR A 417 -15.13 3.82 28.77
CA THR A 417 -13.89 3.55 29.51
C THR A 417 -12.81 3.07 28.54
N THR A 418 -11.54 3.21 28.92
CA THR A 418 -10.41 2.86 28.06
C THR A 418 -9.47 1.88 28.75
N ARG A 419 -8.93 0.92 27.99
CA ARG A 419 -7.78 0.12 28.42
C ARG A 419 -6.65 0.27 27.41
N LYS A 420 -5.41 0.34 27.89
CA LYS A 420 -4.23 0.42 27.03
C LYS A 420 -4.08 -0.85 26.21
N ILE A 421 -3.77 -0.71 24.93
CA ILE A 421 -3.51 -1.83 24.05
C ILE A 421 -2.14 -2.42 24.37
N ASN A 422 -2.07 -3.75 24.43
CA ASN A 422 -0.80 -4.46 24.54
C ASN A 422 -0.19 -4.66 23.15
N THR A 423 0.82 -3.86 22.84
CA THR A 423 1.56 -3.88 21.57
C THR A 423 2.87 -4.66 21.66
N THR A 424 3.13 -5.33 22.79
CA THR A 424 4.38 -6.09 22.95
C THR A 424 4.35 -7.36 22.13
N GLY A 425 5.53 -7.80 21.70
CA GLY A 425 5.73 -9.08 21.01
C GLY A 425 7.18 -9.53 21.11
N GLU A 426 7.57 -10.41 20.21
CA GLU A 426 8.91 -11.00 20.20
C GLU A 426 9.30 -11.42 18.78
N ILE A 427 10.54 -11.14 18.41
CA ILE A 427 11.17 -11.77 17.25
C ILE A 427 11.81 -13.05 17.75
N ALA A 428 11.35 -14.18 17.24
CA ALA A 428 11.89 -15.49 17.56
C ALA A 428 12.03 -16.31 16.29
N PHE A 429 12.95 -17.28 16.30
CA PHE A 429 13.20 -18.18 15.18
C PHE A 429 13.64 -17.45 13.90
N SER A 430 14.28 -16.26 14.02
CA SER A 430 14.82 -15.57 12.85
C SER A 430 16.04 -16.28 12.25
N GLY A 431 16.74 -17.08 13.07
CA GLY A 431 18.06 -17.61 12.71
C GLY A 431 19.19 -16.58 12.86
N GLU A 432 18.87 -15.39 13.40
CA GLU A 432 19.81 -14.30 13.64
C GLU A 432 19.69 -13.81 15.11
N PRO A 433 20.53 -14.33 16.04
CA PRO A 433 20.40 -14.04 17.47
C PRO A 433 20.45 -12.55 17.86
N LYS A 434 21.05 -11.70 17.01
CA LYS A 434 21.15 -10.25 17.23
C LYS A 434 19.81 -9.51 17.01
N VAL A 435 18.90 -10.11 16.25
CA VAL A 435 17.60 -9.54 15.90
C VAL A 435 16.51 -10.08 16.83
N ASP A 436 16.67 -11.32 17.31
CA ASP A 436 15.75 -11.98 18.23
C ASP A 436 15.58 -11.24 19.57
N GLY A 437 14.43 -11.46 20.19
CA GLY A 437 14.08 -10.97 21.51
C GLY A 437 12.81 -10.11 21.53
N LYS A 438 12.44 -9.67 22.74
CA LYS A 438 11.22 -8.90 22.99
C LYS A 438 11.25 -7.53 22.30
N VAL A 439 10.09 -7.11 21.81
CA VAL A 439 9.86 -5.80 21.17
C VAL A 439 8.63 -5.13 21.80
N LYS A 440 8.66 -3.79 21.87
CA LYS A 440 7.60 -2.98 22.50
C LYS A 440 6.40 -2.79 21.58
N ASN A 441 6.61 -2.73 20.27
CA ASN A 441 5.61 -2.43 19.25
C ASN A 441 6.12 -2.79 17.83
N ALA A 442 5.25 -2.62 16.82
CA ALA A 442 5.57 -2.94 15.43
C ALA A 442 6.71 -2.08 14.88
N VAL A 443 6.81 -0.81 15.30
CA VAL A 443 7.88 0.10 14.86
C VAL A 443 9.25 -0.42 15.29
N GLU A 444 9.43 -0.78 16.58
CA GLU A 444 10.70 -1.35 17.05
C GLU A 444 11.02 -2.67 16.35
N MET A 445 10.01 -3.52 16.14
CA MET A 445 10.17 -4.78 15.41
C MET A 445 10.67 -4.53 13.98
N MET A 446 10.08 -3.56 13.27
CA MET A 446 10.51 -3.19 11.93
C MET A 446 11.92 -2.63 11.91
N GLN A 447 12.30 -1.79 12.88
CA GLN A 447 13.67 -1.25 12.99
C GLN A 447 14.72 -2.36 13.18
N ARG A 448 14.39 -3.44 13.89
CA ARG A 448 15.26 -4.61 14.03
C ARG A 448 15.29 -5.47 12.76
N LEU A 449 14.12 -5.81 12.22
CA LEU A 449 14.00 -6.66 11.02
C LEU A 449 14.55 -5.97 9.76
N GLY A 450 14.41 -4.66 9.63
CA GLY A 450 14.95 -3.89 8.51
C GLY A 450 16.47 -3.96 8.40
N ARG A 451 17.16 -4.26 9.51
CA ARG A 451 18.63 -4.42 9.56
C ARG A 451 19.07 -5.88 9.61
N SER A 452 18.14 -6.82 9.46
CA SER A 452 18.42 -8.25 9.48
C SER A 452 18.95 -8.72 8.13
N ASP A 453 20.08 -9.43 8.16
CA ASP A 453 20.61 -10.11 6.98
C ASP A 453 19.63 -11.19 6.49
N ARG A 454 18.92 -11.85 7.42
CA ARG A 454 17.89 -12.83 7.08
C ARG A 454 16.73 -12.20 6.31
N ALA A 455 16.21 -11.06 6.79
CA ALA A 455 15.14 -10.33 6.11
C ALA A 455 15.55 -9.94 4.69
N ARG A 456 16.75 -9.39 4.55
CA ARG A 456 17.32 -9.07 3.24
C ARG A 456 17.44 -10.30 2.33
N GLN A 457 17.96 -11.42 2.84
CA GLN A 457 18.07 -12.66 2.06
C GLN A 457 16.71 -13.22 1.65
N SER A 458 15.70 -13.10 2.50
CA SER A 458 14.34 -13.57 2.22
C SER A 458 13.65 -12.77 1.11
N PHE A 459 14.00 -11.50 0.93
CA PHE A 459 13.55 -10.70 -0.22
C PHE A 459 14.25 -11.09 -1.54
N ILE A 460 15.50 -11.55 -1.47
CA ILE A 460 16.30 -11.93 -2.65
C ILE A 460 15.92 -13.33 -3.18
N ARG A 461 15.38 -14.19 -2.31
CA ARG A 461 14.91 -15.54 -2.64
C ARG A 461 13.48 -15.53 -3.14
#